data_AF-A0A8B9EY76-F1
#
_entry.id   AF-A0A8B9EY76-F1
#
_cell.length_a   1.000
_cell.length_b   1.000
_cell.length_c   1.000
_cell.angle_alpha   90.00
_cell.angle_beta   90.00
_cell.angle_gamma   90.00
#
_symmetry.space_group_name_H-M   'P 1'
#
loop_
_entity.id
_entity.type
_entity.pdbx_description
1 polymer ?
#
loop_
_entity_poly.entity_id
_entity_poly.type
_entity_poly.pdbx_seq_one_letter_code
_entity_poly.pdbx_strand_id
1 'polypeptide(L)'
;MAESRVISEESDEERLPTLASLLQTSPSPPCDLGRRRSSSPVPKAGSEEEVVVVVSSGSDDDDEEVVPLPERIKRRMEVRNAGFEVSCSSQRSTQGGERPSLCPLPASQSDSAAQPNMPLISGASPEVSPLPKKLNHSQKEREAMCQSWQRRKEREALRRQKEEEKERKRALAKMLKAQRPGECRKYITVVLDSVLLQVEGGEQVLSALQAANYSCVVENQAVPCSITWRRKTVSCQMGEGDKWTEEPNVLVVLRLEEFLSMAHNYKQEARGCMEGQQETLQTYVARVMEKMPGKILALAVAEVENYFRLQSKKRQRQAAAANGRQDEGQGRRRKKAVEESGLEITRMDVEEALVDLQLSKQVQVSFFESWEELGEYATMFTKSVAEAPFKRERENTGFSFYLEKAWCGGVKVDHSGKGLLEVWKRQLQQFNRVSLEMAEAIVSAYPSPQLLNQAYIRCSSEQERENMLANITVSHGDGVTATCRRIGPELSRRVYLQMTSHDPDLYLDVSG
;
A
#
# COMPACT_ATOMS: atom_id res chain seq x y z
N MET A 1 23.32 32.71 -26.79
CA MET A 1 23.84 31.37 -27.11
C MET A 1 23.94 30.60 -25.82
N ALA A 2 23.27 29.45 -25.79
CA ALA A 2 23.33 28.32 -24.85
C ALA A 2 23.21 28.60 -23.33
N GLU A 3 22.07 28.16 -22.82
CA GLU A 3 21.63 28.06 -21.43
C GLU A 3 22.40 27.00 -20.63
N SER A 4 22.46 27.15 -19.31
CA SER A 4 22.43 25.99 -18.39
C SER A 4 21.80 26.41 -17.05
N ARG A 5 20.47 26.22 -16.96
CA ARG A 5 19.70 26.25 -15.72
C ARG A 5 20.03 25.00 -14.91
N VAL A 6 20.44 25.15 -13.65
CA VAL A 6 20.39 24.08 -12.66
C VAL A 6 19.19 24.35 -11.76
N ILE A 7 18.15 23.54 -11.96
CA ILE A 7 16.91 23.52 -11.18
C ILE A 7 17.20 22.66 -9.94
N SER A 8 17.15 23.26 -8.76
CA SER A 8 17.13 22.52 -7.50
C SER A 8 15.70 22.11 -7.23
N GLU A 9 15.41 20.82 -7.41
CA GLU A 9 14.12 20.21 -7.08
C GLU A 9 13.99 20.07 -5.55
N GLU A 10 13.40 21.08 -4.92
CA GLU A 10 12.83 20.97 -3.58
C GLU A 10 11.48 20.25 -3.72
N SER A 11 11.45 18.95 -3.44
CA SER A 11 10.24 18.13 -3.53
C SER A 11 9.34 18.40 -2.33
N ASP A 12 8.48 19.41 -2.45
CA ASP A 12 7.24 19.51 -1.68
C ASP A 12 6.31 18.35 -2.13
N GLU A 13 6.47 17.16 -1.54
CA GLU A 13 5.40 16.16 -1.59
C GLU A 13 4.28 16.64 -0.66
N GLU A 14 3.38 17.44 -1.23
CA GLU A 14 2.06 17.66 -0.67
C GLU A 14 1.44 16.30 -0.29
N ARG A 15 0.82 16.25 0.89
CA ARG A 15 0.09 15.08 1.39
C ARG A 15 -0.99 14.69 0.39
N LEU A 16 -0.68 13.79 -0.52
CA LEU A 16 -1.68 13.23 -1.40
C LEU A 16 -2.55 12.25 -0.60
N PRO A 17 -3.88 12.43 -0.59
CA PRO A 17 -4.77 11.48 0.06
C PRO A 17 -4.57 10.08 -0.53
N THR A 18 -4.56 9.07 0.34
CA THR A 18 -4.68 7.66 -0.05
C THR A 18 -5.92 7.45 -0.93
N LEU A 19 -5.90 6.47 -1.85
CA LEU A 19 -7.13 6.12 -2.60
C LEU A 19 -8.30 5.83 -1.67
N ALA A 20 -8.04 5.21 -0.51
CA ALA A 20 -9.06 5.01 0.51
C ALA A 20 -9.67 6.35 0.95
N SER A 21 -8.89 7.39 1.25
CA SER A 21 -9.41 8.73 1.61
C SER A 21 -10.04 9.50 0.44
N LEU A 22 -9.71 9.17 -0.81
CA LEU A 22 -10.42 9.69 -2.00
C LEU A 22 -11.76 9.00 -2.23
N LEU A 23 -11.96 7.83 -1.63
CA LEU A 23 -13.12 6.96 -1.79
C LEU A 23 -13.91 6.79 -0.48
N GLN A 24 -13.44 7.36 0.64
CA GLN A 24 -14.04 7.22 1.96
C GLN A 24 -14.66 8.52 2.45
N THR A 25 -15.84 8.30 3.00
CA THR A 25 -16.71 9.18 3.75
C THR A 25 -16.09 9.61 5.08
N SER A 26 -15.89 10.91 5.32
CA SER A 26 -15.60 11.44 6.67
C SER A 26 -16.01 12.93 6.78
N PRO A 27 -16.59 13.36 7.92
CA PRO A 27 -16.99 14.75 8.15
C PRO A 27 -15.82 15.57 8.68
N SER A 28 -15.62 16.80 8.18
CA SER A 28 -14.67 17.77 8.75
C SER A 28 -15.34 19.12 9.05
N PRO A 29 -15.01 19.75 10.20
CA PRO A 29 -15.17 21.18 10.42
C PRO A 29 -13.80 21.92 10.36
N PRO A 30 -13.77 23.27 10.41
CA PRO A 30 -13.00 24.07 9.45
C PRO A 30 -11.59 24.49 9.87
N CYS A 31 -10.86 24.91 8.84
CA CYS A 31 -9.48 25.40 8.76
C CYS A 31 -9.15 26.63 9.61
N ASP A 32 -7.87 26.77 9.98
CA ASP A 32 -7.26 28.07 10.27
C ASP A 32 -5.85 28.16 9.67
N LEU A 33 -5.63 29.17 8.82
CA LEU A 33 -4.40 29.43 8.06
C LEU A 33 -3.59 30.53 8.76
N GLY A 34 -2.32 30.27 9.05
CA GLY A 34 -1.38 31.25 9.59
C GLY A 34 0.01 31.13 9.00
N ARG A 35 0.24 31.81 7.86
CA ARG A 35 1.50 31.89 7.13
C ARG A 35 2.38 33.03 7.69
N ARG A 36 3.64 32.77 8.06
CA ARG A 36 4.73 33.78 8.05
C ARG A 36 6.09 33.12 7.77
N ARG A 37 6.67 33.44 6.61
CA ARG A 37 8.08 33.21 6.23
C ARG A 37 8.86 34.50 6.52
N SER A 38 10.05 34.39 7.13
CA SER A 38 11.02 35.48 7.24
C SER A 38 12.41 35.01 6.81
N SER A 39 13.01 35.77 5.89
CA SER A 39 14.34 35.62 5.28
C SER A 39 15.47 36.10 6.22
N SER A 40 16.65 35.46 6.23
CA SER A 40 17.94 35.88 5.62
C SER A 40 19.11 35.46 6.56
N PRO A 41 20.43 35.64 6.28
CA PRO A 41 21.27 35.34 5.10
C PRO A 41 22.46 34.36 5.40
N VAL A 42 23.21 33.95 4.38
CA VAL A 42 24.42 33.07 4.43
C VAL A 42 25.72 33.89 4.23
N PRO A 43 26.87 33.53 4.85
CA PRO A 43 28.19 34.04 4.47
C PRO A 43 29.09 33.00 3.76
N LYS A 44 29.66 33.46 2.63
CA LYS A 44 30.99 33.32 2.00
C LYS A 44 31.84 32.02 2.04
N ALA A 45 32.46 31.83 0.87
CA ALA A 45 33.30 30.74 0.37
C ALA A 45 34.76 30.72 0.84
N GLY A 46 35.40 29.56 0.67
CA GLY A 46 36.86 29.35 0.70
C GLY A 46 37.29 28.15 -0.17
N SER A 47 38.01 28.48 -1.25
CA SER A 47 39.08 27.75 -1.97
C SER A 47 39.00 26.24 -2.29
N GLU A 48 38.86 25.99 -3.59
CA GLU A 48 39.56 25.07 -4.51
C GLU A 48 40.64 24.09 -3.96
N GLU A 49 40.55 22.83 -4.40
CA GLU A 49 41.67 22.14 -5.06
C GLU A 49 41.17 21.01 -5.98
N GLU A 50 41.65 21.05 -7.22
CA GLU A 50 41.34 20.19 -8.36
C GLU A 50 42.30 18.99 -8.39
N VAL A 51 41.77 17.76 -8.36
CA VAL A 51 42.57 16.56 -8.62
C VAL A 51 41.88 15.73 -9.70
N VAL A 52 42.51 15.75 -10.88
CA VAL A 52 42.21 14.93 -12.05
C VAL A 52 42.56 13.48 -11.77
N VAL A 53 41.60 12.56 -11.87
CA VAL A 53 41.87 11.12 -11.99
C VAL A 53 41.02 10.52 -13.11
N VAL A 54 41.71 9.82 -13.99
CA VAL A 54 41.27 9.28 -15.27
C VAL A 54 40.45 8.00 -15.11
N VAL A 55 39.44 7.91 -15.97
CA VAL A 55 38.44 6.89 -16.25
C VAL A 55 38.91 5.43 -16.16
N SER A 56 38.04 4.55 -15.62
CA SER A 56 37.91 3.18 -16.14
C SER A 56 36.46 2.72 -16.11
N SER A 57 36.03 2.24 -17.28
CA SER A 57 34.71 1.74 -17.62
C SER A 57 34.45 0.41 -16.89
N GLY A 58 33.50 0.42 -15.95
CA GLY A 58 32.98 -0.75 -15.26
C GLY A 58 31.51 -0.94 -15.62
N SER A 59 31.17 -2.12 -16.11
CA SER A 59 29.82 -2.56 -16.44
C SER A 59 29.01 -2.76 -15.15
N ASP A 60 28.19 -1.78 -14.77
CA ASP A 60 27.25 -1.90 -13.65
C ASP A 60 26.03 -2.74 -14.06
N ASP A 61 26.17 -4.06 -13.99
CA ASP A 61 25.04 -4.98 -13.77
C ASP A 61 24.94 -5.27 -12.26
N ASP A 62 24.65 -4.24 -11.46
CA ASP A 62 24.17 -4.43 -10.09
C ASP A 62 22.67 -4.75 -10.14
N ASP A 63 22.37 -6.01 -10.47
CA ASP A 63 21.10 -6.65 -10.12
C ASP A 63 21.04 -6.75 -8.58
N GLU A 64 20.69 -5.65 -7.90
CA GLU A 64 20.28 -5.75 -6.49
C GLU A 64 19.09 -6.72 -6.42
N GLU A 65 19.28 -7.87 -5.77
CA GLU A 65 18.23 -8.84 -5.48
C GLU A 65 17.13 -8.13 -4.67
N VAL A 66 16.09 -7.65 -5.36
CA VAL A 66 14.92 -7.02 -4.73
C VAL A 66 14.11 -8.10 -4.04
N VAL A 67 14.55 -8.49 -2.85
CA VAL A 67 13.85 -9.39 -1.94
C VAL A 67 12.72 -8.58 -1.26
N PRO A 68 11.46 -9.05 -1.28
CA PRO A 68 10.36 -8.43 -0.55
C PRO A 68 10.74 -8.13 0.91
N LEU A 69 10.31 -6.98 1.43
CA LEU A 69 10.63 -6.57 2.82
C LEU A 69 10.30 -7.65 3.87
N PRO A 70 9.18 -8.39 3.79
CA PRO A 70 8.89 -9.49 4.72
C PRO A 70 9.96 -10.59 4.68
N GLU A 71 10.44 -10.95 3.48
CA GLU A 71 11.51 -11.94 3.32
C GLU A 71 12.87 -11.41 3.80
N ARG A 72 13.15 -10.11 3.65
CA ARG A 72 14.35 -9.47 4.22
C ARG A 72 14.34 -9.48 5.75
N ILE A 73 13.17 -9.22 6.36
CA ILE A 73 12.97 -9.27 7.81
C ILE A 73 13.14 -10.72 8.30
N LYS A 74 12.51 -11.68 7.62
CA LYS A 74 12.63 -13.11 7.92
C LYS A 74 14.08 -13.60 7.85
N ARG A 75 14.81 -13.28 6.76
CA ARG A 75 16.26 -13.60 6.64
C ARG A 75 17.08 -12.99 7.78
N ARG A 76 16.78 -11.75 8.22
CA ARG A 76 17.47 -11.12 9.37
C ARG A 76 17.17 -11.78 10.72
N MET A 77 15.95 -12.28 10.92
CA MET A 77 15.58 -13.01 12.14
C MET A 77 16.22 -14.40 12.18
N GLU A 78 16.27 -15.10 11.05
CA GLU A 78 16.90 -16.42 10.92
C GLU A 78 18.43 -16.36 11.16
N VAL A 79 19.10 -15.33 10.65
CA VAL A 79 20.53 -15.09 10.89
C VAL A 79 20.83 -14.80 12.38
N ARG A 80 19.90 -14.18 13.11
CA ARG A 80 20.04 -13.94 14.56
C ARG A 80 19.90 -15.22 15.39
N ASN A 81 19.00 -16.13 15.00
CA ASN A 81 18.83 -17.41 15.69
C ASN A 81 20.02 -18.35 15.45
N ALA A 82 20.62 -18.33 14.26
CA ALA A 82 21.82 -19.13 13.96
C ALA A 82 23.07 -18.67 14.75
N GLY A 83 23.14 -17.41 15.16
CA GLY A 83 24.22 -16.89 16.00
C GLY A 83 24.17 -17.35 17.46
N PHE A 84 23.05 -17.93 17.92
CA PHE A 84 22.86 -18.34 19.32
C PHE A 84 23.18 -19.83 19.57
N GLU A 85 23.26 -20.67 18.53
CA GLU A 85 23.52 -22.12 18.67
C GLU A 85 25.02 -22.50 18.72
N VAL A 86 25.96 -21.56 18.56
CA VAL A 86 27.41 -21.86 18.50
C VAL A 86 28.14 -21.64 19.84
N SER A 87 27.44 -21.59 20.96
CA SER A 87 28.10 -21.61 22.28
C SER A 87 27.35 -22.46 23.29
N CYS A 88 27.55 -23.77 23.18
CA CYS A 88 27.63 -24.70 24.33
C CYS A 88 28.10 -26.07 23.85
N SER A 89 29.42 -26.29 23.80
CA SER A 89 30.01 -27.63 23.75
C SER A 89 30.64 -27.95 25.11
N SER A 90 30.07 -28.92 25.83
CA SER A 90 30.80 -29.73 26.82
C SER A 90 30.02 -31.01 27.21
N GLN A 91 30.54 -32.13 26.68
CA GLN A 91 30.72 -33.45 27.28
C GLN A 91 29.68 -34.01 28.27
N ARG A 92 29.05 -35.14 27.89
CA ARG A 92 29.23 -36.42 28.62
C ARG A 92 28.76 -37.65 27.83
N SER A 93 29.44 -38.75 28.09
CA SER A 93 29.42 -40.02 27.37
C SER A 93 28.43 -41.05 27.94
N THR A 94 28.22 -42.11 27.13
CA THR A 94 27.94 -43.53 27.43
C THR A 94 26.51 -44.11 27.52
N GLN A 95 26.26 -45.03 26.57
CA GLN A 95 25.72 -46.42 26.65
C GLN A 95 24.22 -46.73 26.45
N GLY A 96 24.01 -47.83 25.68
CA GLY A 96 22.81 -48.66 25.54
C GLY A 96 21.88 -48.19 24.41
N GLY A 97 21.45 -48.96 23.42
CA GLY A 97 21.23 -50.41 23.31
C GLY A 97 19.86 -50.62 22.64
N GLU A 98 19.82 -51.54 21.67
CA GLU A 98 18.62 -52.20 21.13
C GLU A 98 17.86 -51.59 19.91
N ARG A 99 17.69 -52.49 18.93
CA ARG A 99 16.86 -52.42 17.73
C ARG A 99 15.76 -53.47 17.90
N PRO A 100 14.55 -53.28 17.33
CA PRO A 100 14.05 -54.33 16.43
C PRO A 100 13.32 -53.79 15.17
N SER A 101 13.73 -54.32 14.01
CA SER A 101 12.97 -55.17 13.04
C SER A 101 11.40 -55.20 13.19
N LEU A 102 10.48 -55.29 12.20
CA LEU A 102 10.41 -55.75 10.79
C LEU A 102 9.04 -55.35 10.14
N CYS A 103 9.05 -55.02 8.82
CA CYS A 103 8.17 -55.46 7.69
C CYS A 103 6.62 -55.23 7.66
N PRO A 104 5.89 -55.50 6.53
CA PRO A 104 6.22 -55.54 5.08
C PRO A 104 5.13 -54.94 4.11
N LEU A 105 5.44 -54.94 2.80
CA LEU A 105 4.50 -54.85 1.65
C LEU A 105 4.00 -56.25 1.20
N PRO A 106 2.81 -56.38 0.55
CA PRO A 106 2.44 -57.53 -0.30
C PRO A 106 2.72 -57.21 -1.79
N ALA A 107 3.25 -58.07 -2.67
CA ALA A 107 2.97 -59.46 -3.09
C ALA A 107 1.90 -59.59 -4.18
N SER A 108 2.27 -60.20 -5.33
CA SER A 108 1.51 -61.14 -6.20
C SER A 108 2.00 -61.06 -7.67
N GLN A 109 2.04 -62.07 -8.54
CA GLN A 109 1.81 -63.53 -8.60
C GLN A 109 2.28 -63.93 -10.03
N SER A 110 3.13 -64.94 -10.26
CA SER A 110 2.86 -66.39 -10.43
C SER A 110 2.06 -66.80 -11.68
N ASP A 111 2.68 -67.64 -12.53
CA ASP A 111 2.15 -68.90 -13.12
C ASP A 111 3.15 -69.43 -14.19
N SER A 112 3.38 -70.72 -14.45
CA SER A 112 3.01 -72.00 -13.82
C SER A 112 3.79 -73.14 -14.52
N ALA A 113 4.12 -74.19 -13.74
CA ALA A 113 4.22 -75.64 -14.04
C ALA A 113 4.90 -76.20 -15.33
N ALA A 114 5.47 -77.41 -15.43
CA ALA A 114 5.97 -78.51 -14.57
C ALA A 114 6.42 -79.61 -15.58
N GLN A 115 7.67 -80.13 -15.51
CA GLN A 115 8.07 -81.54 -15.17
C GLN A 115 7.68 -82.63 -16.23
N PRO A 116 8.22 -83.88 -16.29
CA PRO A 116 9.09 -84.58 -15.31
C PRO A 116 10.19 -85.60 -15.79
N ASN A 117 11.04 -86.01 -14.82
CA ASN A 117 11.61 -87.37 -14.50
C ASN A 117 12.85 -87.95 -15.25
N MET A 118 14.05 -88.05 -14.63
CA MET A 118 14.67 -89.12 -13.75
C MET A 118 15.31 -90.31 -14.53
N PRO A 119 16.39 -91.03 -14.09
CA PRO A 119 17.15 -91.00 -12.81
C PRO A 119 18.72 -91.18 -12.85
N LEU A 120 19.34 -90.92 -11.68
CA LEU A 120 20.52 -91.51 -10.97
C LEU A 120 21.82 -92.05 -11.65
N ILE A 121 22.96 -91.60 -11.04
CA ILE A 121 24.25 -92.29 -10.70
C ILE A 121 25.51 -92.10 -11.59
N SER A 122 26.53 -91.51 -10.93
CA SER A 122 28.00 -91.74 -10.97
C SER A 122 28.85 -91.39 -12.20
N GLY A 123 29.86 -90.55 -11.94
CA GLY A 123 31.24 -90.81 -12.38
C GLY A 123 31.86 -89.82 -13.37
N ALA A 124 32.92 -89.15 -12.91
CA ALA A 124 34.06 -88.61 -13.65
C ALA A 124 33.87 -87.47 -14.67
N SER A 125 34.63 -86.40 -14.42
CA SER A 125 35.05 -85.32 -15.34
C SER A 125 35.88 -85.86 -16.54
N PRO A 126 36.22 -85.10 -17.61
CA PRO A 126 36.00 -83.67 -17.89
C PRO A 126 35.50 -83.34 -19.33
N GLU A 127 35.41 -82.02 -19.62
CA GLU A 127 35.39 -81.40 -20.97
C GLU A 127 34.06 -81.54 -21.77
N VAL A 128 33.37 -80.51 -22.28
CA VAL A 128 33.70 -79.14 -22.72
C VAL A 128 32.41 -78.27 -22.64
N SER A 129 32.49 -77.15 -21.89
CA SER A 129 31.99 -75.77 -22.16
C SER A 129 30.55 -75.51 -22.74
N PRO A 130 30.06 -74.24 -22.79
CA PRO A 130 29.01 -73.76 -21.87
C PRO A 130 27.77 -73.18 -22.60
N LEU A 131 26.61 -72.95 -21.97
CA LEU A 131 26.10 -71.67 -21.41
C LEU A 131 24.57 -71.80 -21.18
N PRO A 132 23.93 -71.13 -20.19
CA PRO A 132 23.85 -69.65 -20.19
C PRO A 132 23.93 -68.98 -18.80
N LYS A 133 24.98 -68.17 -18.60
CA LYS A 133 25.04 -67.07 -17.61
C LYS A 133 24.70 -65.69 -18.21
N LYS A 134 24.31 -65.61 -19.48
CA LYS A 134 24.20 -64.35 -20.24
C LYS A 134 22.90 -63.56 -20.03
N LEU A 135 21.85 -64.17 -19.47
CA LEU A 135 20.55 -63.48 -19.28
C LEU A 135 20.55 -62.54 -18.07
N ASN A 136 21.19 -62.93 -16.96
CA ASN A 136 21.22 -62.14 -15.71
C ASN A 136 22.18 -60.93 -15.77
N HIS A 137 23.27 -61.02 -16.54
CA HIS A 137 24.18 -59.88 -16.75
C HIS A 137 23.53 -58.78 -17.61
N SER A 138 22.78 -59.18 -18.64
CA SER A 138 22.05 -58.26 -19.53
C SER A 138 20.89 -57.55 -18.81
N GLN A 139 20.24 -58.21 -17.85
CA GLN A 139 19.17 -57.61 -17.06
C GLN A 139 19.68 -56.52 -16.11
N LYS A 140 20.80 -56.77 -15.41
CA LYS A 140 21.43 -55.80 -14.50
C LYS A 140 21.96 -54.55 -15.24
N GLU A 141 22.46 -54.71 -16.47
CA GLU A 141 22.87 -53.58 -17.32
C GLU A 141 21.69 -52.75 -17.82
N ARG A 142 20.56 -53.40 -18.17
CA ARG A 142 19.31 -52.70 -18.54
C ARG A 142 18.74 -51.92 -17.36
N GLU A 143 18.77 -52.49 -16.16
CA GLU A 143 18.33 -51.80 -14.94
C GLU A 143 19.23 -50.60 -14.61
N ALA A 144 20.55 -50.73 -14.75
CA ALA A 144 21.49 -49.62 -14.57
C ALA A 144 21.30 -48.51 -15.62
N MET A 145 21.00 -48.88 -16.87
CA MET A 145 20.68 -47.92 -17.94
C MET A 145 19.37 -47.17 -17.66
N CYS A 146 18.33 -47.88 -17.23
CA CYS A 146 17.06 -47.28 -16.81
C CYS A 146 17.24 -46.34 -15.61
N GLN A 147 18.03 -46.72 -14.61
CA GLN A 147 18.33 -45.87 -13.45
C GLN A 147 19.14 -44.62 -13.83
N SER A 148 20.10 -44.75 -14.74
CA SER A 148 20.87 -43.61 -15.27
C SER A 148 19.98 -42.66 -16.07
N TRP A 149 19.09 -43.20 -16.91
CA TRP A 149 18.11 -42.43 -17.68
C TRP A 149 17.11 -41.71 -16.78
N GLN A 150 16.61 -42.36 -15.72
CA GLN A 150 15.75 -41.75 -14.69
C GLN A 150 16.47 -40.60 -13.98
N ARG A 151 17.71 -40.81 -13.52
CA ARG A 151 18.52 -39.76 -12.88
C ARG A 151 18.80 -38.58 -13.80
N ARG A 152 18.97 -38.82 -15.11
CA ARG A 152 19.15 -37.75 -16.10
C ARG A 152 17.85 -36.96 -16.28
N LYS A 153 16.72 -37.63 -16.42
CA LYS A 153 15.39 -37.02 -16.54
C LYS A 153 15.03 -36.20 -15.30
N GLU A 154 15.34 -36.69 -14.10
CA GLU A 154 15.15 -35.96 -12.83
C GLU A 154 16.02 -34.71 -12.74
N ARG A 155 17.31 -34.79 -13.14
CA ARG A 155 18.21 -33.63 -13.16
C ARG A 155 17.79 -32.58 -14.18
N GLU A 156 17.35 -33.01 -15.36
CA GLU A 156 16.82 -32.12 -16.40
C GLU A 156 15.51 -31.46 -15.93
N ALA A 157 14.60 -32.20 -15.28
CA ALA A 157 13.40 -31.66 -14.68
C ALA A 157 13.70 -30.64 -13.57
N LEU A 158 14.67 -30.93 -12.69
CA LEU A 158 15.09 -30.01 -11.62
C LEU A 158 15.75 -28.73 -12.19
N ARG A 159 16.55 -28.84 -13.25
CA ARG A 159 17.13 -27.68 -13.93
C ARG A 159 16.03 -26.80 -14.54
N ARG A 160 15.07 -27.42 -15.23
CA ARG A 160 13.92 -26.72 -15.80
C ARG A 160 13.10 -26.00 -14.72
N GLN A 161 12.84 -26.67 -13.60
CA GLN A 161 12.14 -26.04 -12.46
C GLN A 161 12.92 -24.84 -11.90
N LYS A 162 14.25 -24.93 -11.76
CA LYS A 162 15.07 -23.81 -11.29
C LYS A 162 15.09 -22.64 -12.27
N GLU A 163 15.11 -22.92 -13.57
CA GLU A 163 15.03 -21.89 -14.61
C GLU A 163 13.67 -21.20 -14.62
N GLU A 164 12.57 -21.98 -14.54
CA GLU A 164 11.20 -21.46 -14.39
C GLU A 164 11.04 -20.61 -13.12
N GLU A 165 11.59 -21.06 -11.99
CA GLU A 165 11.56 -20.31 -10.72
C GLU A 165 12.36 -19.01 -10.82
N LYS A 166 13.55 -19.05 -11.45
CA LYS A 166 14.38 -17.86 -11.67
C LYS A 166 13.68 -16.86 -12.59
N GLU A 167 13.02 -17.33 -13.64
CA GLU A 167 12.23 -16.50 -14.54
C GLU A 167 11.03 -15.87 -13.80
N ARG A 168 10.29 -16.66 -13.01
CA ARG A 168 9.20 -16.16 -12.17
C ARG A 168 9.67 -15.09 -11.19
N LYS A 169 10.80 -15.30 -10.50
CA LYS A 169 11.40 -14.32 -9.59
C LYS A 169 11.78 -13.02 -10.32
N ARG A 170 12.40 -13.12 -11.49
CA ARG A 170 12.75 -11.96 -12.33
C ARG A 170 11.50 -11.19 -12.79
N ALA A 171 10.46 -11.90 -13.22
CA ALA A 171 9.19 -11.29 -13.62
C ALA A 171 8.51 -10.56 -12.46
N LEU A 172 8.48 -11.19 -11.27
CA LEU A 172 7.94 -10.56 -10.06
C LEU A 172 8.74 -9.31 -9.66
N ALA A 173 10.07 -9.36 -9.69
CA ALA A 173 10.90 -8.21 -9.37
C ALA A 173 10.66 -7.05 -10.35
N LYS A 174 10.57 -7.34 -11.65
CA LYS A 174 10.27 -6.35 -12.70
C LYS A 174 8.88 -5.74 -12.52
N MET A 175 7.88 -6.56 -12.18
CA MET A 175 6.52 -6.12 -11.87
C MET A 175 6.49 -5.21 -10.63
N LEU A 176 7.15 -5.59 -9.53
CA LEU A 176 7.20 -4.80 -8.29
C LEU A 176 7.94 -3.47 -8.50
N LYS A 177 8.99 -3.46 -9.31
CA LYS A 177 9.71 -2.24 -9.69
C LYS A 177 8.79 -1.28 -10.45
N ALA A 178 8.03 -1.79 -11.42
CA ALA A 178 7.06 -1.01 -12.17
C ALA A 178 5.91 -0.41 -11.33
N GLN A 179 5.65 -0.92 -10.12
CA GLN A 179 4.61 -0.38 -9.24
C GLN A 179 5.12 0.75 -8.32
N ARG A 180 6.44 0.99 -8.26
CA ARG A 180 7.01 2.00 -7.34
C ARG A 180 6.53 3.42 -7.67
N PRO A 181 6.42 4.30 -6.66
CA PRO A 181 6.20 5.72 -6.88
C PRO A 181 7.22 6.29 -7.87
N GLY A 182 6.77 7.15 -8.79
CA GLY A 182 7.59 7.68 -9.89
C GLY A 182 7.64 6.77 -11.13
N GLU A 183 7.91 5.48 -10.97
CA GLU A 183 7.99 4.54 -12.12
C GLU A 183 6.61 4.10 -12.63
N CYS A 184 5.63 3.94 -11.72
CA CYS A 184 4.28 3.46 -12.03
C CYS A 184 3.52 4.29 -13.07
N ARG A 185 3.85 5.58 -13.20
CA ARG A 185 3.26 6.48 -14.19
C ARG A 185 3.39 5.96 -15.62
N LYS A 186 4.52 5.33 -15.95
CA LYS A 186 4.81 4.83 -17.31
C LYS A 186 3.95 3.65 -17.74
N TYR A 187 3.35 2.96 -16.77
CA TYR A 187 2.59 1.74 -16.98
C TYR A 187 1.09 1.96 -16.89
N ILE A 188 0.63 3.18 -16.62
CA ILE A 188 -0.77 3.54 -16.51
C ILE A 188 -1.19 4.39 -17.68
N THR A 189 -2.27 3.97 -18.33
CA THR A 189 -2.97 4.72 -19.36
C THR A 189 -4.33 5.13 -18.84
N VAL A 190 -4.63 6.41 -18.95
CA VAL A 190 -5.94 7.00 -18.63
C VAL A 190 -6.82 6.89 -19.87
N VAL A 191 -8.00 6.32 -19.73
CA VAL A 191 -9.00 6.19 -20.79
C VAL A 191 -10.13 7.17 -20.48
N LEU A 192 -10.25 8.21 -21.30
CA LEU A 192 -11.28 9.23 -21.18
C LEU A 192 -12.41 8.94 -22.17
N ASP A 193 -13.64 9.08 -21.71
CA ASP A 193 -14.81 8.97 -22.58
C ASP A 193 -14.89 10.15 -23.57
N SER A 194 -15.29 9.89 -24.81
CA SER A 194 -15.38 10.92 -25.85
C SER A 194 -16.40 12.02 -25.54
N VAL A 195 -17.44 11.73 -24.76
CA VAL A 195 -18.46 12.72 -24.36
C VAL A 195 -17.87 13.68 -23.32
N LEU A 196 -16.92 13.25 -22.50
CA LEU A 196 -16.25 14.11 -21.52
C LEU A 196 -15.61 15.34 -22.19
N LEU A 197 -14.95 15.13 -23.34
CA LEU A 197 -14.28 16.20 -24.07
C LEU A 197 -15.25 17.19 -24.73
N GLN A 198 -16.54 16.82 -24.84
CA GLN A 198 -17.59 17.70 -25.35
C GLN A 198 -18.21 18.55 -24.23
N VAL A 199 -17.95 18.22 -22.97
CA VAL A 199 -18.38 19.02 -21.82
C VAL A 199 -17.47 20.23 -21.66
N GLU A 200 -18.04 21.34 -21.19
CA GLU A 200 -17.27 22.52 -20.78
C GLU A 200 -16.15 22.09 -19.82
N GLY A 201 -14.91 22.48 -20.07
CA GLY A 201 -13.76 22.13 -19.22
C GLY A 201 -13.23 20.69 -19.35
N GLY A 202 -13.84 19.81 -20.15
CA GLY A 202 -13.32 18.45 -20.39
C GLY A 202 -11.91 18.42 -20.98
N GLU A 203 -11.60 19.36 -21.89
CA GLU A 203 -10.25 19.54 -22.44
C GLU A 203 -9.22 19.98 -21.38
N GLN A 204 -9.65 20.70 -20.34
CA GLN A 204 -8.77 21.13 -19.25
C GLN A 204 -8.35 19.93 -18.39
N VAL A 205 -9.29 19.00 -18.12
CA VAL A 205 -8.99 17.73 -17.44
C VAL A 205 -7.98 16.91 -18.24
N LEU A 206 -8.19 16.77 -19.55
CA LEU A 206 -7.23 16.08 -20.44
C LEU A 206 -5.86 16.77 -20.42
N SER A 207 -5.84 18.10 -20.51
CA SER A 207 -4.60 18.90 -20.52
C SER A 207 -3.82 18.75 -19.22
N ALA A 208 -4.49 18.73 -18.06
CA ALA A 208 -3.87 18.51 -16.76
C ALA A 208 -3.21 17.11 -16.68
N LEU A 209 -3.91 16.06 -17.14
CA LEU A 209 -3.37 14.69 -17.17
C LEU A 209 -2.15 14.57 -18.10
N GLN A 210 -2.19 15.23 -19.26
CA GLN A 210 -1.08 15.26 -20.20
C GLN A 210 0.12 16.07 -19.65
N ALA A 211 -0.13 17.21 -19.02
CA ALA A 211 0.91 18.01 -18.35
C ALA A 211 1.60 17.23 -17.23
N ALA A 212 0.87 16.33 -16.56
CA ALA A 212 1.41 15.40 -15.59
C ALA A 212 2.14 14.17 -16.21
N ASN A 213 2.34 14.12 -17.54
CA ASN A 213 3.02 13.05 -18.26
C ASN A 213 2.33 11.67 -18.17
N TYR A 214 1.00 11.63 -18.13
CA TYR A 214 0.24 10.38 -18.27
C TYR A 214 -0.12 10.09 -19.73
N SER A 215 -0.08 8.82 -20.14
CA SER A 215 -0.63 8.41 -21.44
C SER A 215 -2.16 8.46 -21.39
N CYS A 216 -2.76 9.26 -22.27
CA CYS A 216 -4.21 9.44 -22.33
C CYS A 216 -4.73 8.90 -23.67
N VAL A 217 -5.82 8.15 -23.62
CA VAL A 217 -6.52 7.61 -24.80
C VAL A 217 -7.99 8.01 -24.70
N VAL A 218 -8.59 8.39 -25.83
CA VAL A 218 -10.00 8.76 -25.92
C VAL A 218 -10.77 7.63 -26.59
N GLU A 219 -11.72 7.03 -25.87
CA GLU A 219 -12.55 5.91 -26.34
C GLU A 219 -14.02 6.15 -25.99
N ASN A 220 -14.94 5.44 -26.62
CA ASN A 220 -16.34 5.43 -26.21
C ASN A 220 -16.52 4.42 -25.08
N GLN A 221 -16.96 4.88 -23.92
CA GLN A 221 -17.14 4.02 -22.75
C GLN A 221 -18.62 3.71 -22.49
N ALA A 222 -18.90 2.68 -21.69
CA ALA A 222 -20.27 2.25 -21.38
C ALA A 222 -21.09 3.34 -20.65
N VAL A 223 -20.38 4.19 -19.90
CA VAL A 223 -20.92 5.32 -19.15
C VAL A 223 -20.30 6.60 -19.72
N PRO A 224 -21.11 7.54 -20.25
CA PRO A 224 -20.63 8.82 -20.73
C PRO A 224 -19.90 9.61 -19.65
N CYS A 225 -18.96 10.47 -20.04
CA CYS A 225 -18.20 11.32 -19.12
C CYS A 225 -17.42 10.53 -18.04
N SER A 226 -17.07 9.28 -18.34
CA SER A 226 -16.26 8.44 -17.45
C SER A 226 -14.78 8.52 -17.76
N ILE A 227 -13.98 8.34 -16.72
CA ILE A 227 -12.52 8.22 -16.75
C ILE A 227 -12.18 6.88 -16.08
N THR A 228 -11.48 6.03 -16.81
CA THR A 228 -11.02 4.72 -16.35
C THR A 228 -9.52 4.57 -16.57
N TRP A 229 -8.92 3.55 -15.96
CA TRP A 229 -7.48 3.32 -16.05
C TRP A 229 -7.18 1.91 -16.50
N ARG A 230 -6.15 1.78 -17.34
CA ARG A 230 -5.58 0.51 -17.77
C ARG A 230 -4.11 0.45 -17.38
N ARG A 231 -3.67 -0.66 -16.83
CA ARG A 231 -2.27 -0.92 -16.50
C ARG A 231 -1.65 -1.90 -17.48
N LYS A 232 -0.52 -1.51 -18.05
CA LYS A 232 0.29 -2.37 -18.91
C LYS A 232 0.90 -3.49 -18.08
N THR A 233 0.64 -4.73 -18.47
CA THR A 233 1.26 -5.91 -17.86
C THR A 233 2.74 -5.92 -18.21
N VAL A 234 3.58 -5.99 -17.18
CA VAL A 234 5.02 -6.07 -17.35
C VAL A 234 5.40 -7.53 -17.58
N SER A 235 5.32 -7.99 -18.82
CA SER A 235 5.77 -9.33 -19.19
C SER A 235 7.31 -9.38 -19.36
N CYS A 236 7.87 -10.57 -19.15
CA CYS A 236 9.28 -10.88 -19.44
C CYS A 236 9.46 -11.54 -20.81
N GLN A 237 8.37 -11.91 -21.49
CA GLN A 237 8.42 -12.66 -22.74
C GLN A 237 8.55 -11.70 -23.92
N MET A 238 9.57 -11.93 -24.75
CA MET A 238 9.83 -11.17 -25.96
C MET A 238 8.81 -11.58 -27.03
N GLY A 239 7.89 -10.67 -27.40
CA GLY A 239 7.00 -10.84 -28.56
C GLY A 239 5.51 -11.03 -28.28
N GLU A 240 5.06 -11.01 -27.02
CA GLU A 240 3.64 -10.94 -26.70
C GLU A 240 3.21 -9.47 -26.69
N GLY A 241 2.20 -9.11 -27.49
CA GLY A 241 1.69 -7.74 -27.58
C GLY A 241 1.31 -7.18 -26.21
N ASP A 242 1.34 -5.85 -26.08
CA ASP A 242 1.06 -5.17 -24.82
C ASP A 242 -0.29 -5.61 -24.21
N LYS A 243 -0.24 -6.47 -23.20
CA LYS A 243 -1.43 -6.94 -22.48
C LYS A 243 -1.82 -5.90 -21.43
N TRP A 244 -3.00 -5.30 -21.60
CA TRP A 244 -3.55 -4.33 -20.65
C TRP A 244 -4.47 -5.01 -19.64
N THR A 245 -4.43 -4.54 -18.40
CA THR A 245 -5.33 -4.95 -17.32
C THR A 245 -6.15 -3.72 -16.90
N GLU A 246 -7.45 -3.87 -16.73
CA GLU A 246 -8.28 -2.76 -16.27
C GLU A 246 -8.19 -2.58 -14.76
N GLU A 247 -8.06 -1.34 -14.31
CA GLU A 247 -8.14 -0.99 -12.90
C GLU A 247 -9.60 -1.00 -12.42
N PRO A 248 -9.84 -1.25 -11.11
CA PRO A 248 -11.19 -1.31 -10.57
C PRO A 248 -11.82 0.08 -10.41
N ASN A 249 -11.04 1.17 -10.39
CA ASN A 249 -11.55 2.51 -10.13
C ASN A 249 -12.16 3.16 -11.38
N VAL A 250 -13.26 3.90 -11.18
CA VAL A 250 -13.90 4.71 -12.22
C VAL A 250 -14.30 6.05 -11.63
N LEU A 251 -13.94 7.14 -12.32
CA LEU A 251 -14.37 8.50 -11.99
C LEU A 251 -15.36 8.96 -13.05
N VAL A 252 -16.58 9.33 -12.64
CA VAL A 252 -17.60 9.86 -13.56
C VAL A 252 -17.83 11.34 -13.24
N VAL A 253 -17.71 12.17 -14.28
CA VAL A 253 -17.97 13.60 -14.19
C VAL A 253 -19.41 13.86 -14.57
N LEU A 254 -20.19 14.44 -13.65
CA LEU A 254 -21.57 14.85 -13.94
C LEU A 254 -21.61 16.29 -14.42
N ARG A 255 -22.45 16.55 -15.41
CA ARG A 255 -22.75 17.92 -15.82
C ARG A 255 -23.57 18.61 -14.73
N LEU A 256 -23.34 19.90 -14.56
CA LEU A 256 -24.00 20.69 -13.52
C LEU A 256 -25.53 20.65 -13.65
N GLU A 257 -26.05 20.77 -14.86
CA GLU A 257 -27.49 20.77 -15.14
C GLU A 257 -28.12 19.41 -14.84
N GLU A 258 -27.44 18.32 -15.19
CA GLU A 258 -27.90 16.96 -14.93
C GLU A 258 -27.92 16.68 -13.42
N PHE A 259 -26.85 17.07 -12.72
CA PHE A 259 -26.76 16.93 -11.27
C PHE A 259 -27.90 17.67 -10.55
N LEU A 260 -28.11 18.94 -10.89
CA LEU A 260 -29.17 19.75 -10.27
C LEU A 260 -30.57 19.24 -10.63
N SER A 261 -30.76 18.74 -11.86
CA SER A 261 -32.01 18.08 -12.28
C SER A 261 -32.27 16.83 -11.45
N MET A 262 -31.28 15.95 -11.28
CA MET A 262 -31.42 14.72 -10.49
C MET A 262 -31.72 14.99 -9.02
N ALA A 263 -31.07 16.00 -8.43
CA ALA A 263 -31.34 16.40 -7.04
C ALA A 263 -32.72 17.08 -6.90
N HIS A 264 -33.18 17.82 -7.90
CA HIS A 264 -34.56 18.34 -7.92
C HIS A 264 -35.59 17.21 -8.04
N ASN A 265 -35.33 16.19 -8.86
CA ASN A 265 -36.23 15.05 -9.04
C ASN A 265 -36.36 14.25 -7.73
N TYR A 266 -35.26 14.10 -6.99
CA TYR A 266 -35.27 13.51 -5.65
C TYR A 266 -36.24 14.24 -4.70
N LYS A 267 -36.17 15.57 -4.65
CA LYS A 267 -37.09 16.40 -3.87
C LYS A 267 -38.56 16.18 -4.28
N GLN A 268 -38.82 16.05 -5.58
CA GLN A 268 -40.17 15.85 -6.10
C GLN A 268 -40.71 14.45 -5.78
N GLU A 269 -39.86 13.42 -5.80
CA GLU A 269 -40.16 12.06 -5.38
C GLU A 269 -40.45 12.00 -3.87
N ALA A 270 -39.61 12.63 -3.04
CA ALA A 270 -39.81 12.69 -1.59
C ALA A 270 -41.13 13.39 -1.20
N ARG A 271 -41.63 14.28 -2.06
CA ARG A 271 -42.92 14.97 -1.90
C ARG A 271 -44.11 14.19 -2.49
N GLY A 272 -43.89 12.99 -3.04
CA GLY A 272 -44.92 12.17 -3.69
C GLY A 272 -45.55 12.81 -4.93
N CYS A 273 -44.87 13.77 -5.56
CA CYS A 273 -45.42 14.57 -6.65
C CYS A 273 -45.22 13.93 -8.04
N MET A 274 -44.17 13.13 -8.21
CA MET A 274 -43.80 12.46 -9.47
C MET A 274 -43.15 11.12 -9.13
N GLU A 275 -43.90 10.01 -9.18
CA GLU A 275 -43.37 8.69 -8.85
C GLU A 275 -42.78 8.01 -10.11
N GLY A 276 -41.45 7.82 -10.15
CA GLY A 276 -40.79 6.84 -11.03
C GLY A 276 -40.57 7.22 -12.50
N GLN A 277 -40.71 8.48 -12.91
CA GLN A 277 -40.52 8.90 -14.31
C GLN A 277 -39.23 9.65 -14.61
N GLN A 278 -38.53 10.19 -13.60
CA GLN A 278 -37.36 11.04 -13.81
C GLN A 278 -36.13 10.46 -13.13
N GLU A 279 -34.97 10.67 -13.73
CA GLU A 279 -33.71 10.17 -13.19
C GLU A 279 -33.32 10.95 -11.94
N THR A 280 -33.01 10.22 -10.87
CA THR A 280 -32.46 10.71 -9.61
C THR A 280 -31.01 10.26 -9.45
N LEU A 281 -30.27 10.86 -8.51
CA LEU A 281 -28.87 10.47 -8.27
C LEU A 281 -28.73 8.98 -7.96
N GLN A 282 -29.66 8.40 -7.21
CA GLN A 282 -29.65 6.98 -6.85
C GLN A 282 -29.89 6.07 -8.05
N THR A 283 -30.89 6.40 -8.88
CA THR A 283 -31.24 5.60 -10.06
C THR A 283 -30.17 5.71 -11.14
N TYR A 284 -29.56 6.90 -11.28
CA TYR A 284 -28.37 7.09 -12.11
C TYR A 284 -27.20 6.23 -11.64
N VAL A 285 -26.83 6.30 -10.34
CA VAL A 285 -25.72 5.51 -9.79
C VAL A 285 -25.98 4.01 -9.91
N ALA A 286 -27.20 3.55 -9.66
CA ALA A 286 -27.56 2.14 -9.84
C ALA A 286 -27.32 1.67 -11.29
N ARG A 287 -27.69 2.49 -12.29
CA ARG A 287 -27.47 2.22 -13.71
C ARG A 287 -25.99 2.22 -14.09
N VAL A 288 -25.21 3.14 -13.53
CA VAL A 288 -23.75 3.21 -13.73
C VAL A 288 -23.09 1.95 -13.17
N MET A 289 -23.48 1.52 -11.97
CA MET A 289 -22.97 0.30 -11.34
C MET A 289 -23.38 -0.98 -12.09
N GLU A 290 -24.59 -1.02 -12.66
CA GLU A 290 -25.04 -2.12 -13.52
C GLU A 290 -24.21 -2.23 -14.80
N LYS A 291 -23.88 -1.09 -15.42
CA LYS A 291 -23.04 -1.04 -16.63
C LYS A 291 -21.57 -1.35 -16.37
N MET A 292 -21.09 -1.15 -15.15
CA MET A 292 -19.70 -1.35 -14.75
C MET A 292 -19.59 -2.21 -13.49
N PRO A 293 -19.97 -3.51 -13.57
CA PRO A 293 -19.99 -4.37 -12.40
C PRO A 293 -18.58 -4.60 -11.83
N GLY A 294 -18.47 -4.56 -10.50
CA GLY A 294 -17.21 -4.79 -9.79
C GLY A 294 -16.22 -3.62 -9.82
N LYS A 295 -16.60 -2.48 -10.41
CA LYS A 295 -15.81 -1.24 -10.35
C LYS A 295 -16.17 -0.40 -9.11
N ILE A 296 -15.20 0.36 -8.62
CA ILE A 296 -15.34 1.32 -7.52
C ILE A 296 -15.61 2.70 -8.13
N LEU A 297 -16.84 3.20 -7.94
CA LEU A 297 -17.33 4.44 -8.53
C LEU A 297 -17.02 5.65 -7.64
N ALA A 298 -16.49 6.71 -8.25
CA ALA A 298 -16.41 8.05 -7.68
C ALA A 298 -17.14 9.04 -8.61
N LEU A 299 -17.87 10.00 -8.03
CA LEU A 299 -18.57 11.04 -8.78
C LEU A 299 -17.92 12.41 -8.53
N ALA A 300 -17.84 13.22 -9.58
CA ALA A 300 -17.32 14.57 -9.51
C ALA A 300 -18.22 15.57 -10.23
N VAL A 301 -18.40 16.76 -9.66
CA VAL A 301 -19.18 17.86 -10.24
C VAL A 301 -18.42 19.16 -10.05
N ALA A 302 -18.26 19.93 -11.12
CA ALA A 302 -17.65 21.26 -11.06
C ALA A 302 -18.73 22.35 -10.95
N GLU A 303 -18.37 23.48 -10.36
CA GLU A 303 -19.10 24.75 -10.39
C GLU A 303 -20.48 24.80 -9.68
N VAL A 304 -20.79 23.80 -8.84
CA VAL A 304 -22.04 23.77 -8.04
C VAL A 304 -22.17 25.02 -7.15
N GLU A 305 -21.07 25.47 -6.56
CA GLU A 305 -21.07 26.69 -5.73
C GLU A 305 -21.30 27.96 -6.55
N ASN A 306 -20.85 28.00 -7.80
CA ASN A 306 -21.09 29.13 -8.70
C ASN A 306 -22.58 29.26 -9.02
N TYR A 307 -23.29 28.14 -9.20
CA TYR A 307 -24.74 28.12 -9.36
C TYR A 307 -25.47 28.78 -8.17
N PHE A 308 -25.19 28.34 -6.94
CA PHE A 308 -25.84 28.91 -5.74
C PHE A 308 -25.45 30.38 -5.50
N ARG A 309 -24.22 30.76 -5.83
CA ARG A 309 -23.73 32.15 -5.77
C ARG A 309 -24.45 33.05 -6.79
N LEU A 310 -24.76 32.55 -7.98
CA LEU A 310 -25.54 33.28 -9.00
C LEU A 310 -27.01 33.40 -8.60
N GLN A 311 -27.60 32.32 -8.08
CA GLN A 311 -28.99 32.32 -7.61
C GLN A 311 -29.21 33.30 -6.44
N SER A 312 -28.31 33.33 -5.46
CA SER A 312 -28.40 34.28 -4.34
C SER A 312 -28.32 35.74 -4.81
N LYS A 313 -27.40 36.07 -5.74
CA LYS A 313 -27.33 37.41 -6.36
C LYS A 313 -28.60 37.76 -7.13
N LYS A 314 -29.20 36.81 -7.86
CA LYS A 314 -30.48 37.01 -8.58
C LYS A 314 -31.61 37.34 -7.61
N ARG A 315 -31.73 36.57 -6.51
CA ARG A 315 -32.72 36.82 -5.45
C ARG A 315 -32.53 38.16 -4.76
N GLN A 316 -31.28 38.54 -4.45
CA GLN A 316 -30.97 39.85 -3.84
C GLN A 316 -31.34 41.01 -4.77
N ARG A 317 -31.06 40.90 -6.08
CA ARG A 317 -31.46 41.90 -7.08
C ARG A 317 -32.98 42.00 -7.24
N GLN A 318 -33.68 40.87 -7.22
CA GLN A 318 -35.15 40.84 -7.28
C GLN A 318 -35.79 41.44 -6.02
N ALA A 319 -35.24 41.17 -4.83
CA ALA A 319 -35.69 41.77 -3.58
C ALA A 319 -35.43 43.28 -3.53
N ALA A 320 -34.26 43.74 -4.00
CA ALA A 320 -33.97 45.17 -4.10
C ALA A 320 -34.87 45.88 -5.12
N ALA A 321 -35.20 45.24 -6.25
CA ALA A 321 -36.12 45.77 -7.25
C ALA A 321 -37.58 45.80 -6.78
N ALA A 322 -37.97 44.90 -5.87
CA ALA A 322 -39.29 44.90 -5.24
C ALA A 322 -39.41 46.00 -4.17
N ASN A 323 -38.35 46.26 -3.39
CA ASN A 323 -38.33 47.31 -2.37
C ASN A 323 -38.16 48.73 -2.94
N GLY A 324 -37.62 48.88 -4.16
CA GLY A 324 -37.48 50.17 -4.85
C GLY A 324 -38.73 50.69 -5.56
N ARG A 325 -39.89 50.01 -5.44
CA ARG A 325 -41.17 50.41 -6.06
C ARG A 325 -42.18 50.94 -5.03
N GLN A 326 -41.74 51.87 -4.21
CA GLN A 326 -42.63 52.77 -3.46
C GLN A 326 -42.32 54.22 -3.82
N ASP A 327 -42.44 54.58 -5.11
CA ASP A 327 -42.97 55.91 -5.44
C ASP A 327 -43.48 55.98 -6.89
N GLU A 328 -44.71 56.51 -6.98
CA GLU A 328 -45.55 56.99 -8.08
C GLU A 328 -45.52 56.42 -9.53
N GLY A 329 -46.74 56.19 -10.05
CA GLY A 329 -47.09 56.64 -11.41
C GLY A 329 -47.32 55.57 -12.48
N GLN A 330 -48.59 55.39 -12.85
CA GLN A 330 -49.14 54.67 -14.02
C GLN A 330 -48.25 54.56 -15.28
N GLY A 331 -48.22 53.36 -15.89
CA GLY A 331 -47.79 53.22 -17.29
C GLY A 331 -47.56 51.79 -17.77
N ARG A 332 -48.50 51.27 -18.56
CA ARG A 332 -48.44 49.99 -19.31
C ARG A 332 -47.06 49.72 -19.97
N ARG A 333 -46.46 48.57 -19.64
CA ARG A 333 -45.88 47.64 -20.63
C ARG A 333 -45.64 46.27 -19.98
N ARG A 334 -46.58 45.34 -20.26
CA ARG A 334 -46.36 43.90 -20.09
C ARG A 334 -45.20 43.49 -21.01
N LYS A 335 -43.97 43.48 -20.49
CA LYS A 335 -42.88 42.71 -21.09
C LYS A 335 -43.00 41.29 -20.54
N LYS A 336 -43.35 40.38 -21.44
CA LYS A 336 -43.35 38.93 -21.28
C LYS A 336 -42.04 38.54 -20.60
N ALA A 337 -42.08 38.24 -19.30
CA ALA A 337 -41.02 37.50 -18.65
C ALA A 337 -41.05 36.13 -19.32
N VAL A 338 -40.03 35.85 -20.12
CA VAL A 338 -39.71 34.49 -20.51
C VAL A 338 -39.62 33.72 -19.20
N GLU A 339 -40.46 32.71 -19.04
CA GLU A 339 -40.35 31.73 -17.97
C GLU A 339 -38.97 31.07 -18.11
N GLU A 340 -37.96 31.63 -17.45
CA GLU A 340 -36.83 30.83 -17.00
C GLU A 340 -37.39 29.97 -15.86
N SER A 341 -37.86 28.78 -16.23
CA SER A 341 -38.15 27.66 -15.34
C SER A 341 -36.88 27.25 -14.61
N GLY A 342 -36.43 28.09 -13.67
CA GLY A 342 -35.34 27.76 -12.77
C GLY A 342 -35.84 26.73 -11.79
N LEU A 343 -35.24 25.54 -11.80
CA LEU A 343 -35.43 24.54 -10.76
C LEU A 343 -35.22 25.22 -9.40
N GLU A 344 -36.26 25.32 -8.58
CA GLU A 344 -36.14 25.86 -7.22
C GLU A 344 -35.50 24.82 -6.31
N ILE A 345 -34.19 24.64 -6.48
CA ILE A 345 -33.37 23.76 -5.66
C ILE A 345 -32.57 24.57 -4.64
N THR A 346 -32.63 24.14 -3.39
CA THR A 346 -31.87 24.72 -2.28
C THR A 346 -30.64 23.87 -1.97
N ARG A 347 -29.67 24.43 -1.23
CA ARG A 347 -28.50 23.65 -0.78
C ARG A 347 -28.90 22.46 0.10
N MET A 348 -29.90 22.65 0.95
CA MET A 348 -30.44 21.59 1.81
C MET A 348 -31.02 20.44 0.98
N ASP A 349 -31.76 20.74 -0.10
CA ASP A 349 -32.28 19.70 -1.01
C ASP A 349 -31.15 18.86 -1.64
N VAL A 350 -30.02 19.50 -1.98
CA VAL A 350 -28.83 18.81 -2.51
C VAL A 350 -28.17 17.97 -1.43
N GLU A 351 -27.95 18.51 -0.23
CA GLU A 351 -27.35 17.80 0.90
C GLU A 351 -28.16 16.57 1.29
N GLU A 352 -29.49 16.66 1.35
CA GLU A 352 -30.38 15.52 1.62
C GLU A 352 -30.21 14.41 0.57
N ALA A 353 -30.20 14.77 -0.72
CA ALA A 353 -30.02 13.80 -1.80
C ALA A 353 -28.63 13.11 -1.74
N LEU A 354 -27.59 13.85 -1.35
CA LEU A 354 -26.23 13.31 -1.20
C LEU A 354 -26.10 12.37 0.01
N VAL A 355 -26.69 12.74 1.15
CA VAL A 355 -26.70 11.91 2.36
C VAL A 355 -27.42 10.59 2.06
N ASP A 356 -28.57 10.66 1.39
CA ASP A 356 -29.33 9.46 1.02
C ASP A 356 -28.55 8.59 0.01
N LEU A 357 -27.88 9.19 -0.98
CA LEU A 357 -26.97 8.46 -1.88
C LEU A 357 -25.84 7.76 -1.11
N GLN A 358 -25.22 8.44 -0.16
CA GLN A 358 -24.13 7.90 0.64
C GLN A 358 -24.61 6.74 1.54
N LEU A 359 -25.78 6.85 2.15
CA LEU A 359 -26.34 5.80 3.00
C LEU A 359 -26.80 4.58 2.19
N SER A 360 -27.39 4.80 1.02
CA SER A 360 -27.97 3.72 0.20
C SER A 360 -26.96 3.01 -0.70
N LYS A 361 -25.98 3.73 -1.25
CA LYS A 361 -25.03 3.21 -2.26
C LYS A 361 -23.55 3.33 -1.85
N GLN A 362 -23.23 4.00 -0.75
CA GLN A 362 -21.84 4.22 -0.30
C GLN A 362 -20.97 4.93 -1.35
N VAL A 363 -21.59 5.78 -2.17
CA VAL A 363 -20.91 6.60 -3.19
C VAL A 363 -20.91 8.05 -2.72
N GLN A 364 -19.72 8.67 -2.72
CA GLN A 364 -19.55 10.09 -2.44
C GLN A 364 -19.44 10.89 -3.74
N VAL A 365 -19.97 12.12 -3.72
CA VAL A 365 -19.82 13.11 -4.77
C VAL A 365 -18.83 14.17 -4.31
N SER A 366 -17.82 14.44 -5.13
CA SER A 366 -16.85 15.51 -4.88
C SER A 366 -17.23 16.77 -5.66
N PHE A 367 -17.17 17.93 -5.02
CA PHE A 367 -17.45 19.23 -5.63
C PHE A 367 -16.17 20.01 -5.83
N PHE A 368 -16.07 20.69 -6.97
CA PHE A 368 -14.93 21.51 -7.33
C PHE A 368 -15.40 22.91 -7.71
N GLU A 369 -14.63 23.94 -7.36
CA GLU A 369 -14.98 25.34 -7.67
C GLU A 369 -14.81 25.66 -9.16
N SER A 370 -13.86 24.97 -9.81
CA SER A 370 -13.52 25.14 -11.22
C SER A 370 -13.15 23.82 -11.89
N TRP A 371 -13.13 23.84 -13.23
CA TRP A 371 -12.65 22.72 -14.06
C TRP A 371 -11.14 22.49 -13.96
N GLU A 372 -10.37 23.51 -13.60
CA GLU A 372 -8.94 23.41 -13.32
C GLU A 372 -8.69 22.53 -12.08
N GLU A 373 -9.41 22.79 -10.99
CA GLU A 373 -9.34 22.01 -9.76
C GLU A 373 -9.78 20.55 -10.00
N LEU A 374 -10.80 20.34 -10.84
CA LEU A 374 -11.20 19.00 -11.26
C LEU A 374 -10.10 18.28 -12.05
N GLY A 375 -9.34 19.00 -12.90
CA GLY A 375 -8.20 18.45 -13.63
C GLY A 375 -7.02 18.07 -12.73
N GLU A 376 -6.73 18.89 -11.73
CA GLU A 376 -5.76 18.58 -10.67
C GLU A 376 -6.20 17.36 -9.87
N TYR A 377 -7.48 17.30 -9.50
CA TYR A 377 -8.07 16.15 -8.83
C TYR A 377 -7.96 14.88 -9.67
N ALA A 378 -8.29 14.91 -10.96
CA ALA A 378 -8.15 13.76 -11.85
C ALA A 378 -6.69 13.28 -11.95
N THR A 379 -5.73 14.20 -11.93
CA THR A 379 -4.29 13.90 -11.90
C THR A 379 -3.88 13.22 -10.60
N MET A 380 -4.33 13.76 -9.46
CA MET A 380 -4.07 13.21 -8.13
C MET A 380 -4.74 11.85 -7.93
N PHE A 381 -5.96 11.68 -8.44
CA PHE A 381 -6.68 10.40 -8.48
C PHE A 381 -5.91 9.38 -9.34
N THR A 382 -5.43 9.78 -10.51
CA THR A 382 -4.61 8.93 -11.39
C THR A 382 -3.30 8.49 -10.72
N LYS A 383 -2.60 9.39 -10.01
CA LYS A 383 -1.40 9.02 -9.22
C LYS A 383 -1.77 7.99 -8.14
N SER A 384 -2.90 8.19 -7.48
CA SER A 384 -3.38 7.30 -6.43
C SER A 384 -3.73 5.91 -6.98
N VAL A 385 -4.39 5.82 -8.15
CA VAL A 385 -4.63 4.56 -8.88
C VAL A 385 -3.32 3.89 -9.29
N ALA A 386 -2.35 4.66 -9.78
CA ALA A 386 -1.05 4.13 -10.19
C ALA A 386 -0.29 3.48 -9.01
N GLU A 387 -0.32 4.10 -7.83
CA GLU A 387 0.40 3.68 -6.62
C GLU A 387 -0.37 2.68 -5.74
N ALA A 388 -1.66 2.44 -6.00
CA ALA A 388 -2.51 1.59 -5.17
C ALA A 388 -1.96 0.17 -4.93
N PRO A 389 -1.47 -0.56 -5.95
CA PRO A 389 -0.95 -1.91 -5.74
C PRO A 389 0.30 -1.90 -4.85
N PHE A 390 1.17 -0.90 -5.04
CA PHE A 390 2.37 -0.72 -4.24
C PHE A 390 2.03 -0.42 -2.77
N LYS A 391 1.06 0.47 -2.51
CA LYS A 391 0.61 0.78 -1.15
C LYS A 391 0.00 -0.44 -0.47
N ARG A 392 -0.85 -1.19 -1.16
CA ARG A 392 -1.47 -2.42 -0.65
C ARG A 392 -0.44 -3.49 -0.29
N GLU A 393 0.55 -3.73 -1.14
CA GLU A 393 1.62 -4.69 -0.85
C GLU A 393 2.47 -4.24 0.33
N ARG A 394 2.69 -2.93 0.47
CA ARG A 394 3.39 -2.34 1.61
C ARG A 394 2.59 -2.53 2.91
N GLU A 395 1.28 -2.39 2.87
CA GLU A 395 0.34 -2.59 3.99
C GLU A 395 0.27 -4.05 4.45
N ASN A 396 0.46 -5.01 3.54
CA ASN A 396 0.51 -6.45 3.85
C ASN A 396 1.74 -6.90 4.67
N THR A 397 2.57 -5.98 5.16
CA THR A 397 3.80 -6.30 5.92
C THR A 397 3.56 -6.74 7.37
N GLY A 398 2.31 -6.73 7.85
CA GLY A 398 1.93 -7.22 9.18
C GLY A 398 2.16 -6.23 10.32
N PHE A 399 2.77 -5.07 10.05
CA PHE A 399 3.01 -4.00 11.02
C PHE A 399 2.29 -2.72 10.59
N SER A 400 1.14 -2.43 11.20
CA SER A 400 0.32 -1.24 10.88
C SER A 400 1.07 0.08 11.09
N PHE A 401 1.98 0.14 12.06
CA PHE A 401 2.75 1.35 12.41
C PHE A 401 3.98 1.60 11.50
N TYR A 402 4.45 0.58 10.77
CA TYR A 402 5.76 0.62 10.08
C TYR A 402 5.76 1.56 8.85
N LEU A 403 4.58 2.04 8.42
CA LEU A 403 4.40 2.64 7.10
C LEU A 403 4.23 4.15 7.09
N GLU A 404 3.91 4.74 8.23
CA GLU A 404 3.78 6.19 8.38
C GLU A 404 5.16 6.83 8.55
N LYS A 405 5.84 7.05 7.42
CA LYS A 405 7.09 7.84 7.37
C LYS A 405 6.96 9.22 8.04
N ALA A 406 5.73 9.72 8.20
CA ALA A 406 5.44 11.04 8.73
C ALA A 406 5.56 11.17 10.25
N TRP A 407 5.41 10.09 11.04
CA TRP A 407 5.25 10.25 12.50
C TRP A 407 6.53 10.12 13.30
N CYS A 408 7.56 9.43 12.82
CA CYS A 408 8.92 9.45 13.36
C CYS A 408 9.90 8.73 12.41
N GLY A 409 10.63 9.47 11.57
CA GLY A 409 11.76 8.89 10.83
C GLY A 409 12.80 8.30 11.80
N GLY A 410 13.54 7.28 11.35
CA GLY A 410 14.63 6.69 12.13
C GLY A 410 15.69 7.74 12.52
N VAL A 411 16.38 7.52 13.65
CA VAL A 411 17.51 8.37 14.06
C VAL A 411 18.74 7.95 13.28
N LYS A 412 19.46 8.91 12.69
CA LYS A 412 20.75 8.66 12.05
C LYS A 412 21.80 8.37 13.12
N VAL A 413 22.42 7.20 13.05
CA VAL A 413 23.50 6.77 13.95
C VAL A 413 24.79 6.65 13.14
N ASP A 414 25.88 7.23 13.65
CA ASP A 414 27.19 7.10 13.01
C ASP A 414 27.95 5.84 13.47
N HIS A 415 29.08 5.55 12.82
CA HIS A 415 29.93 4.41 13.16
C HIS A 415 30.53 4.49 14.58
N SER A 416 30.55 5.68 15.20
CA SER A 416 31.02 5.87 16.57
C SER A 416 29.93 5.61 17.63
N GLY A 417 28.69 5.38 17.19
CA GLY A 417 27.53 5.20 18.07
C GLY A 417 26.86 6.51 18.48
N LYS A 418 27.26 7.65 17.94
CA LYS A 418 26.58 8.93 18.16
C LYS A 418 25.17 8.83 17.58
N GLY A 419 24.18 9.13 18.42
CA GLY A 419 22.76 8.96 18.10
C GLY A 419 22.10 7.76 18.78
N LEU A 420 22.85 6.80 19.33
CA LEU A 420 22.27 5.64 20.04
C LEU A 420 21.47 6.04 21.30
N LEU A 421 21.89 7.08 22.01
CA LEU A 421 21.16 7.60 23.17
C LEU A 421 19.80 8.16 22.75
N GLU A 422 19.75 8.85 21.61
CA GLU A 422 18.50 9.38 21.03
C GLU A 422 17.62 8.24 20.51
N VAL A 423 18.20 7.18 19.95
CA VAL A 423 17.48 5.95 19.61
C VAL A 423 16.84 5.35 20.87
N TRP A 424 17.61 5.19 21.95
CA TRP A 424 17.10 4.62 23.20
C TRP A 424 15.95 5.45 23.78
N LYS A 425 16.08 6.77 23.77
CA LYS A 425 14.99 7.68 24.15
C LYS A 425 13.74 7.47 23.29
N ARG A 426 13.88 7.44 21.96
CA ARG A 426 12.74 7.23 21.06
C ARG A 426 12.10 5.86 21.19
N GLN A 427 12.87 4.82 21.53
CA GLN A 427 12.35 3.48 21.84
C GLN A 427 11.42 3.52 23.06
N LEU A 428 11.80 4.26 24.11
CA LEU A 428 10.94 4.45 25.29
C LEU A 428 9.70 5.30 24.97
N GLN A 429 9.77 6.22 24.01
CA GLN A 429 8.59 6.97 23.55
C GLN A 429 7.59 6.13 22.73
N GLN A 430 7.97 4.93 22.26
CA GLN A 430 7.03 4.05 21.54
C GLN A 430 5.98 3.40 22.45
N PHE A 431 6.19 3.43 23.77
CA PHE A 431 5.19 2.94 24.71
C PHE A 431 3.99 3.88 24.74
N ASN A 432 2.78 3.31 24.79
CA ASN A 432 1.55 4.10 24.90
C ASN A 432 1.63 5.05 26.11
N ARG A 433 1.16 6.29 25.95
CA ARG A 433 1.09 7.29 27.04
C ARG A 433 2.45 7.70 27.63
N VAL A 434 3.53 7.62 26.85
CA VAL A 434 4.86 8.12 27.26
C VAL A 434 5.17 9.44 26.56
N SER A 435 5.45 10.48 27.36
CA SER A 435 5.91 11.77 26.84
C SER A 435 7.43 11.78 26.61
N LEU A 436 7.92 12.77 25.87
CA LEU A 436 9.36 13.01 25.70
C LEU A 436 10.08 13.13 27.06
N GLU A 437 9.52 13.93 27.96
CA GLU A 437 10.12 14.19 29.28
C GLU A 437 10.15 12.94 30.17
N MET A 438 9.12 12.08 30.08
CA MET A 438 9.11 10.79 30.78
C MET A 438 10.24 9.88 30.26
N ALA A 439 10.41 9.80 28.93
CA ALA A 439 11.49 9.03 28.33
C ALA A 439 12.87 9.61 28.72
N GLU A 440 13.03 10.93 28.73
CA GLU A 440 14.27 11.60 29.16
C GLU A 440 14.61 11.31 30.62
N ALA A 441 13.62 11.29 31.51
CA ALA A 441 13.82 10.94 32.91
C ALA A 441 14.32 9.49 33.08
N ILE A 442 13.74 8.53 32.34
CA ILE A 442 14.20 7.12 32.34
C ILE A 442 15.61 7.01 31.77
N VAL A 443 15.89 7.65 30.62
CA VAL A 443 17.22 7.62 29.98
C VAL A 443 18.28 8.26 30.88
N SER A 444 17.93 9.31 31.62
CA SER A 444 18.84 9.97 32.57
C SER A 444 19.22 9.05 33.73
N ALA A 445 18.27 8.23 34.22
CA ALA A 445 18.54 7.22 35.25
C ALA A 445 19.27 5.98 34.68
N TYR A 446 18.92 5.57 33.46
CA TYR A 446 19.42 4.38 32.78
C TYR A 446 19.80 4.71 31.32
N PRO A 447 21.03 5.20 31.08
CA PRO A 447 21.45 5.71 29.77
C PRO A 447 21.74 4.62 28.74
N SER A 448 21.51 3.35 29.07
CA SER A 448 21.53 2.25 28.10
C SER A 448 20.55 1.14 28.48
N PRO A 449 20.04 0.38 27.48
CA PRO A 449 19.21 -0.79 27.73
C PRO A 449 19.88 -1.83 28.63
N GLN A 450 21.20 -1.98 28.53
CA GLN A 450 21.98 -2.91 29.33
C GLN A 450 21.98 -2.52 30.81
N LEU A 451 22.14 -1.23 31.12
CA LEU A 451 22.07 -0.74 32.50
C LEU A 451 20.67 -0.94 33.10
N LEU A 452 19.62 -0.70 32.31
CA LEU A 452 18.25 -0.96 32.74
C LEU A 452 18.03 -2.46 33.05
N ASN A 453 18.49 -3.35 32.16
CA ASN A 453 18.36 -4.79 32.37
C ASN A 453 19.16 -5.29 33.58
N GLN A 454 20.40 -4.80 33.76
CA GLN A 454 21.21 -5.13 34.93
C GLN A 454 20.54 -4.68 36.24
N ALA A 455 19.83 -3.55 36.24
CA ALA A 455 19.08 -3.10 37.40
C ALA A 455 17.94 -4.05 37.75
N TYR A 456 17.16 -4.52 36.75
CA TYR A 456 16.12 -5.53 36.97
C TYR A 456 16.67 -6.85 37.52
N ILE A 457 17.81 -7.32 37.01
CA ILE A 457 18.46 -8.55 37.49
C ILE A 457 18.85 -8.44 38.97
N ARG A 458 19.24 -7.24 39.44
CA ARG A 458 19.64 -7.00 40.83
C ARG A 458 18.45 -6.91 41.80
N CYS A 459 17.23 -6.68 41.31
CA CYS A 459 16.04 -6.66 42.15
C CYS A 459 15.73 -8.06 42.71
N SER A 460 15.28 -8.09 43.98
CA SER A 460 15.08 -9.31 44.76
C SER A 460 13.69 -9.91 44.58
N SER A 461 12.72 -9.11 44.12
CA SER A 461 11.33 -9.54 43.91
C SER A 461 10.76 -9.02 42.58
N GLU A 462 9.74 -9.69 42.06
CA GLU A 462 9.02 -9.26 40.86
C GLU A 462 8.32 -7.90 41.08
N GLN A 463 7.71 -7.70 42.25
CA GLN A 463 7.04 -6.44 42.58
C GLN A 463 8.00 -5.24 42.62
N GLU A 464 9.24 -5.47 43.04
CA GLU A 464 10.30 -4.45 43.03
C GLU A 464 10.73 -4.13 41.59
N ARG A 465 10.84 -5.14 40.71
CA ARG A 465 11.13 -4.94 39.28
C ARG A 465 10.02 -4.13 38.60
N GLU A 466 8.77 -4.49 38.83
CA GLU A 466 7.61 -3.78 38.27
C GLU A 466 7.57 -2.31 38.68
N ASN A 467 8.00 -1.96 39.90
CA ASN A 467 7.95 -0.60 40.43
C ASN A 467 9.27 0.16 40.37
N MET A 468 10.33 -0.42 39.79
CA MET A 468 11.68 0.14 39.80
C MET A 468 11.75 1.56 39.21
N LEU A 469 10.98 1.84 38.16
CA LEU A 469 10.95 3.13 37.48
C LEU A 469 9.85 4.07 38.02
N ALA A 470 8.93 3.55 38.86
CA ALA A 470 7.70 4.25 39.22
C ALA A 470 7.94 5.59 39.95
N ASN A 471 9.02 5.66 40.73
CA ASN A 471 9.35 6.81 41.57
C ASN A 471 10.29 7.83 40.91
N ILE A 472 10.72 7.58 39.67
CA ILE A 472 11.53 8.54 38.91
C ILE A 472 10.72 9.82 38.71
N THR A 473 11.35 10.96 39.00
CA THR A 473 10.76 12.29 38.89
C THR A 473 10.89 12.83 37.48
N VAL A 474 9.79 13.37 36.96
CA VAL A 474 9.69 14.05 35.67
C VAL A 474 9.39 15.52 35.96
N SER A 475 10.31 16.40 35.56
CA SER A 475 10.19 17.84 35.76
C SER A 475 9.65 18.49 34.49
N HIS A 476 8.44 19.05 34.57
CA HIS A 476 7.84 19.83 33.49
C HIS A 476 8.14 21.32 33.68
N GLY A 477 8.87 21.92 32.74
CA GLY A 477 9.24 23.33 32.73
C GLY A 477 10.55 23.65 33.46
N ASP A 478 10.99 24.91 33.38
CA ASP A 478 12.24 25.40 33.98
C ASP A 478 11.94 26.46 35.07
N GLY A 479 12.72 26.45 36.15
CA GLY A 479 12.61 27.42 37.26
C GLY A 479 11.49 27.16 38.30
N VAL A 480 11.06 28.22 39.00
CA VAL A 480 10.18 28.18 40.20
C VAL A 480 8.76 27.67 39.90
N THR A 481 8.36 27.65 38.63
CA THR A 481 7.06 27.13 38.16
C THR A 481 7.11 25.68 37.70
N ALA A 482 8.27 25.00 37.83
CA ALA A 482 8.42 23.62 37.41
C ALA A 482 7.48 22.70 38.21
N THR A 483 6.68 21.90 37.50
CA THR A 483 5.83 20.89 38.14
C THR A 483 6.53 19.55 38.10
N CYS A 484 6.66 18.89 39.25
CA CYS A 484 7.26 17.57 39.36
C CYS A 484 6.17 16.50 39.41
N ARG A 485 6.22 15.54 38.49
CA ARG A 485 5.36 14.36 38.49
C ARG A 485 6.22 13.11 38.57
N ARG A 486 5.64 11.99 38.99
CA ARG A 486 6.30 10.67 38.94
C ARG A 486 5.87 9.92 37.68
N ILE A 487 6.73 9.04 37.19
CA ILE A 487 6.42 8.12 36.09
C ILE A 487 5.19 7.26 36.41
N GLY A 488 5.09 6.77 37.64
CA GLY A 488 3.98 5.94 38.11
C GLY A 488 4.17 4.44 37.86
N PRO A 489 3.45 3.59 38.62
CA PRO A 489 3.64 2.14 38.61
C PRO A 489 3.27 1.49 37.26
N GLU A 490 2.24 2.01 36.58
CA GLU A 490 1.75 1.43 35.33
C GLU A 490 2.79 1.48 34.21
N LEU A 491 3.45 2.64 34.03
CA LEU A 491 4.50 2.78 33.03
C LEU A 491 5.74 1.96 33.41
N SER A 492 6.10 1.94 34.70
CA SER A 492 7.21 1.13 35.19
C SER A 492 7.02 -0.36 34.88
N ARG A 493 5.82 -0.89 35.14
CA ARG A 493 5.46 -2.28 34.86
C ARG A 493 5.54 -2.59 33.36
N ARG A 494 4.98 -1.73 32.49
CA ARG A 494 5.01 -1.93 31.04
C ARG A 494 6.43 -1.99 30.47
N VAL A 495 7.30 -1.08 30.92
CA VAL A 495 8.70 -1.07 30.51
C VAL A 495 9.41 -2.34 31.01
N TYR A 496 9.17 -2.78 32.24
CA TYR A 496 9.71 -4.05 32.75
C TYR A 496 9.28 -5.23 31.85
N LEU A 497 7.97 -5.43 31.67
CA LEU A 497 7.42 -6.53 30.89
C LEU A 497 7.97 -6.56 29.46
N GLN A 498 8.02 -5.41 28.77
CA GLN A 498 8.54 -5.33 27.40
C GLN A 498 10.04 -5.66 27.31
N MET A 499 10.81 -5.34 28.36
CA MET A 499 12.27 -5.53 28.36
C MET A 499 12.68 -6.94 28.81
N THR A 500 11.82 -7.68 29.52
CA THR A 500 12.16 -8.99 30.10
C THR A 500 11.31 -10.16 29.62
N SER A 501 10.12 -9.93 29.05
CA SER A 501 9.26 -11.01 28.54
C SER A 501 9.87 -11.69 27.31
N HIS A 502 9.69 -13.01 27.22
CA HIS A 502 9.99 -13.80 26.03
C HIS A 502 8.76 -14.03 25.14
N ASP A 503 7.57 -13.66 25.62
CA ASP A 503 6.32 -13.77 24.89
C ASP A 503 6.12 -12.51 24.01
N PRO A 504 6.17 -12.65 22.66
CA PRO A 504 5.96 -11.52 21.75
C PRO A 504 4.50 -11.04 21.71
N ASP A 505 3.54 -11.86 22.15
CA ASP A 505 2.11 -11.56 22.11
C ASP A 505 1.58 -11.01 23.46
N LEU A 506 2.50 -10.76 24.41
CA LEU A 506 2.16 -10.23 25.73
C LEU A 506 1.55 -8.83 25.64
N TYR A 507 0.33 -8.70 26.16
CA TYR A 507 -0.35 -7.42 26.27
C TYR A 507 0.22 -6.59 27.42
N LEU A 508 0.71 -5.38 27.11
CA LEU A 508 1.36 -4.51 28.09
C LEU A 508 0.36 -3.68 28.91
N ASP A 509 -0.70 -3.18 28.29
CA ASP A 509 -1.71 -2.37 28.97
C ASP A 509 -2.71 -3.29 29.69
N VAL A 510 -2.99 -3.07 30.97
CA VAL A 510 -4.08 -3.79 31.63
C VAL A 510 -5.39 -3.23 31.08
N SER A 511 -6.18 -4.05 30.39
CA SER A 511 -7.55 -3.70 29.99
C SER A 511 -8.37 -3.42 31.26
N GLY A 512 -8.54 -2.13 31.58
CA GLY A 512 -9.47 -1.66 32.61
C GLY A 512 -10.88 -1.56 32.06
#